data_AF-A0A357L5L6-F1
#
_entry.id   AF-A0A357L5L6-F1
#
_cell.length_a   1.000
_cell.length_b   1.000
_cell.length_c   1.000
_cell.angle_alpha   90.00
_cell.angle_beta   90.00
_cell.angle_gamma   90.00
#
_symmetry.space_group_name_H-M   'P 1'
#
loop_
_entity.id
_entity.type
_entity.pdbx_description
1 polymer ?
#
loop_
_entity_poly.entity_id
_entity_poly.type
_entity_poly.pdbx_seq_one_letter_code
_entity_poly.pdbx_strand_id
1 'polypeptide(L)'
;GKWRQVWVSAGATIDYSGGLDDKGAMVLDGVIGYPAGTAGSGAKFRGTWTPHKDGTVTQRFQQYDAAKDQWTDWFTGTYKRRPAP
;
A
#
# COMPACT_ATOMS: atom_id res chain seq x y z
N GLY A 1 -0.33 -2.95 -19.41
CA GLY A 1 0.45 -1.88 -18.76
C GLY A 1 0.33 -2.01 -17.25
N LYS A 2 1.26 -1.42 -16.48
CA LYS A 2 1.14 -1.37 -15.01
C LYS A 2 0.42 -0.10 -14.57
N TRP A 3 -0.41 -0.21 -13.54
CA TRP A 3 -0.91 0.95 -12.80
C TRP A 3 0.23 1.51 -11.95
N ARG A 4 0.41 2.83 -11.94
CA ARG A 4 1.34 3.52 -11.04
C ARG A 4 0.55 4.52 -10.22
N GLN A 5 0.80 4.52 -8.92
CA GLN A 5 0.23 5.48 -7.99
C GLN A 5 1.38 6.20 -7.27
N VAL A 6 1.21 7.50 -7.04
CA VAL A 6 2.13 8.29 -6.23
C VAL A 6 1.32 8.97 -5.14
N TRP A 7 1.70 8.75 -3.89
CA TRP A 7 1.11 9.41 -2.72
C TRP A 7 2.13 10.37 -2.12
N VAL A 8 1.68 11.58 -1.80
CA VAL A 8 2.56 12.64 -1.29
C VAL A 8 1.88 13.30 -0.10
N SER A 9 2.62 13.40 1.00
CA SER A 9 2.26 14.18 2.18
C SER A 9 3.52 14.79 2.79
N ALA A 10 3.34 15.67 3.78
CA ALA A 10 4.48 16.23 4.51
C ALA A 10 5.30 15.17 5.27
N GLY A 11 4.68 14.07 5.70
CA GLY A 11 5.32 13.05 6.53
C GLY A 11 5.89 11.86 5.74
N ALA A 12 5.39 11.60 4.54
CA ALA A 12 5.85 10.49 3.71
C ALA A 12 5.45 10.66 2.23
N THR A 13 6.25 10.05 1.36
CA THR A 13 5.95 9.84 -0.06
C THR A 13 5.92 8.35 -0.37
N ILE A 14 5.03 7.91 -1.26
CA ILE A 14 4.95 6.51 -1.69
C ILE A 14 4.86 6.50 -3.21
N ASP A 15 5.78 5.77 -3.86
CA ASP A 15 5.77 5.57 -5.31
C ASP A 15 5.86 4.07 -5.59
N TYR A 16 4.83 3.55 -6.25
CA TYR A 16 4.54 2.13 -6.33
C TYR A 16 3.68 1.83 -7.54
N SER A 17 3.93 0.66 -8.14
CA SER A 17 3.28 0.24 -9.37
C SER A 17 3.04 -1.25 -9.40
N GLY A 18 2.11 -1.69 -10.22
CA GLY A 18 1.72 -3.09 -10.29
C GLY A 18 0.42 -3.29 -11.06
N GLY A 19 -0.38 -4.25 -10.62
CA GLY A 19 -1.56 -4.69 -11.33
C GLY A 19 -2.37 -5.70 -10.53
N LEU A 20 -3.37 -6.29 -11.19
CA LEU A 20 -4.14 -7.38 -10.61
C LEU A 20 -3.30 -8.66 -10.55
N ASP A 21 -3.41 -9.38 -9.44
CA ASP A 21 -2.92 -10.76 -9.33
C ASP A 21 -3.96 -11.76 -9.87
N ASP A 22 -3.60 -13.05 -9.87
CA ASP A 22 -4.46 -14.15 -10.37
C ASP A 22 -5.76 -14.31 -9.57
N LYS A 23 -5.84 -13.73 -8.36
CA LYS A 23 -7.01 -13.77 -7.48
C LYS A 23 -7.85 -12.49 -7.59
N GLY A 24 -7.46 -11.57 -8.46
CA GLY A 24 -8.14 -10.29 -8.68
C GLY A 24 -7.85 -9.23 -7.61
N ALA A 25 -6.86 -9.42 -6.75
CA ALA A 25 -6.39 -8.37 -5.85
C ALA A 25 -5.46 -7.41 -6.62
N MET A 26 -5.61 -6.10 -6.40
CA MET A 26 -4.62 -5.14 -6.91
C MET A 26 -3.40 -5.16 -5.98
N VAL A 27 -2.23 -5.43 -6.52
CA VAL A 27 -0.96 -5.45 -5.78
C VAL A 27 0.00 -4.46 -6.42
N LEU A 28 0.45 -3.49 -5.64
CA LEU A 28 1.43 -2.48 -6.04
C LEU A 28 2.67 -2.59 -5.16
N ASP A 29 3.84 -2.68 -5.78
CA ASP A 29 5.14 -2.71 -5.11
C ASP A 29 5.93 -1.45 -5.45
N GLY A 30 6.68 -0.94 -4.48
CA GLY A 30 7.52 0.24 -4.65
C GLY A 30 8.24 0.64 -3.38
N VAL A 31 8.31 1.94 -3.12
CA VAL A 31 9.06 2.51 -2.00
C VAL A 31 8.25 3.56 -1.26
N ILE A 32 8.45 3.61 0.04
CA ILE A 32 8.06 4.73 0.90
C ILE A 32 9.32 5.54 1.23
N GLY A 33 9.23 6.86 1.15
CA GLY A 33 10.30 7.79 1.52
C GLY A 33 9.85 8.72 2.64
N TYR A 34 10.79 9.12 3.49
CA TYR A 34 10.56 10.03 4.62
C TYR A 34 11.36 11.32 4.47
N PRO A 35 10.95 12.42 5.14
CA PRO A 35 11.72 13.65 5.16
C PRO A 35 13.16 13.46 5.63
N ALA A 36 14.08 14.23 5.06
CA ALA A 36 15.48 14.22 5.45
C ALA A 36 15.64 14.47 6.97
N GLY A 37 16.56 13.74 7.60
CA GLY A 37 16.75 13.77 9.06
C GLY A 37 15.86 12.80 9.85
N THR A 38 14.90 12.14 9.20
CA THR A 38 14.20 10.99 9.79
C THR A 38 15.10 9.76 9.75
N ALA A 39 15.14 8.98 10.83
CA ALA A 39 15.86 7.71 10.84
C ALA A 39 15.23 6.75 9.81
N GLY A 40 16.02 6.33 8.82
CA GLY A 40 15.55 5.55 7.67
C GLY A 40 15.17 6.46 6.49
N SER A 41 15.98 6.42 5.43
CA SER A 41 15.79 7.22 4.20
C SER A 41 14.66 6.71 3.29
N GLY A 42 14.04 5.58 3.66
CA GLY A 42 12.96 4.93 2.93
C GLY A 42 12.99 3.42 3.13
N ALA A 43 11.95 2.74 2.66
CA ALA A 43 11.82 1.30 2.74
C ALA A 43 11.03 0.76 1.55
N LYS A 44 11.15 -0.55 1.29
CA LYS A 44 10.24 -1.22 0.34
C LYS A 44 8.82 -1.12 0.90
N PHE A 45 7.87 -0.86 0.02
CA PHE A 45 6.48 -0.67 0.38
C PHE A 45 5.58 -1.47 -0.56
N ARG A 46 4.53 -2.06 0.01
CA ARG A 46 3.54 -2.85 -0.72
C ARG A 46 2.15 -2.40 -0.35
N GLY A 47 1.34 -2.13 -1.36
CA GLY A 47 -0.10 -1.94 -1.22
C GLY A 47 -0.87 -3.09 -1.85
N THR A 48 -1.78 -3.68 -1.08
CA THR A 48 -2.69 -4.72 -1.56
C THR A 48 -4.12 -4.28 -1.33
N TRP A 49 -4.96 -4.41 -2.36
CA TRP A 49 -6.41 -4.21 -2.28
C TRP A 49 -7.10 -5.52 -2.64
N THR A 50 -7.68 -6.17 -1.63
CA THR A 50 -8.37 -7.46 -1.79
C THR A 50 -9.88 -7.25 -1.78
N PRO A 51 -10.58 -7.54 -2.89
CA PRO A 51 -12.03 -7.52 -2.92
C PRO A 51 -12.62 -8.69 -2.15
N HIS A 52 -13.74 -8.47 -1.48
CA HIS A 52 -14.50 -9.48 -0.75
C HIS A 52 -15.86 -9.72 -1.39
N LYS A 53 -16.45 -10.90 -1.10
CA LYS A 53 -17.76 -11.31 -1.65
C LYS A 53 -18.91 -10.39 -1.23
N ASP A 54 -18.79 -9.71 -0.09
CA ASP A 54 -19.77 -8.74 0.42
C ASP A 54 -19.65 -7.36 -0.25
N GLY A 55 -18.76 -7.23 -1.24
CA GLY A 55 -18.51 -5.98 -1.96
C GLY A 55 -17.60 -4.99 -1.23
N THR A 56 -17.06 -5.35 -0.07
CA THR A 56 -16.03 -4.56 0.60
C THR A 56 -14.65 -4.83 -0.02
N VAL A 57 -13.71 -3.92 0.21
CA VAL A 57 -12.32 -4.08 -0.22
C VAL A 57 -11.41 -3.80 0.97
N THR A 58 -10.55 -4.75 1.33
CA THR A 58 -9.49 -4.52 2.32
C THR A 58 -8.27 -3.93 1.64
N GLN A 59 -7.85 -2.76 2.09
CA GLN A 59 -6.55 -2.19 1.81
C GLN A 59 -5.57 -2.60 2.90
N ARG A 60 -4.46 -3.21 2.51
CA ARG A 60 -3.35 -3.52 3.41
C ARG A 60 -2.08 -2.90 2.86
N PHE A 61 -1.49 -2.01 3.64
CA PHE A 61 -0.21 -1.39 3.37
C PHE A 61 0.83 -2.00 4.28
N GLN A 62 1.94 -2.41 3.68
CA GLN A 62 3.03 -3.04 4.38
C GLN A 62 4.34 -2.34 4.04
N GLN A 63 5.18 -2.20 5.05
CA GLN A 63 6.53 -1.71 4.91
C GLN A 63 7.50 -2.83 5.28
N TYR A 64 8.57 -2.95 4.51
CA TYR A 64 9.59 -3.95 4.81
C TYR A 64 10.53 -3.43 5.91
N ASP A 65 10.64 -4.17 7.01
CA ASP A 65 11.59 -3.96 8.09
C ASP A 65 12.88 -4.75 7.78
N ALA A 66 13.91 -4.05 7.32
CA ALA A 66 15.18 -4.65 6.94
C ALA A 66 15.96 -5.22 8.14
N ALA A 67 15.74 -4.72 9.35
CA ALA A 67 16.43 -5.22 10.55
C ALA A 67 15.89 -6.59 10.99
N LYS A 68 14.63 -6.87 10.68
CA LYS A 68 13.95 -8.13 11.03
C LYS A 68 13.70 -9.04 9.82
N ASP A 69 14.11 -8.62 8.63
CA ASP A 69 13.88 -9.32 7.36
C ASP A 69 12.41 -9.74 7.18
N GLN A 70 11.47 -8.83 7.44
CA GLN A 70 10.04 -9.14 7.34
C GLN A 70 9.21 -7.94 6.89
N TRP A 71 8.04 -8.21 6.33
CA TRP A 71 7.01 -7.21 6.09
C TRP A 71 6.24 -6.95 7.38
N THR A 72 6.06 -5.67 7.71
CA THR A 72 5.25 -5.21 8.84
C THR A 72 4.05 -4.43 8.32
N ASP A 73 2.91 -4.55 9.02
CA ASP A 73 1.72 -3.82 8.64
C ASP A 73 1.86 -2.35 9.02
N TRP A 74 1.72 -1.49 8.01
CA TRP A 74 1.78 -0.04 8.17
C TRP A 74 0.38 0.55 8.35
N PHE A 75 -0.59 0.04 7.58
CA PHE A 75 -1.99 0.43 7.69
C PHE A 75 -2.90 -0.66 7.12
N THR A 76 -4.06 -0.86 7.78
CA THR A 76 -5.13 -1.69 7.24
C THR A 76 -6.44 -0.92 7.28
N GLY A 77 -7.08 -0.77 6.13
CA GLY A 77 -8.37 -0.09 5.98
C GLY A 77 -9.37 -0.95 5.23
N THR A 78 -10.65 -0.63 5.37
CA THR A 78 -11.73 -1.30 4.65
C THR A 78 -12.59 -0.27 3.94
N TYR A 79 -12.68 -0.39 2.62
CA TYR A 79 -13.65 0.36 1.83
C TYR A 79 -14.97 -0.38 1.80
N LYS A 80 -16.06 0.35 2.05
CA LYS A 80 -17.43 -0.15 1.94
C LYS A 80 -18.19 0.75 0.98
N ARG A 81 -19.07 0.16 0.17
CA ARG A 81 -19.96 0.93 -0.70
C ARG A 81 -20.85 1.82 0.17
N ARG A 82 -20.90 3.11 -0.13
CA ARG A 82 -21.88 4.01 0.49
C ARG A 82 -23.27 3.67 -0.05
N PRO A 83 -24.30 3.50 0.80
CA PRO A 83 -25.67 3.39 0.32
C PRO A 83 -26.04 4.61 -0.53
N ALA A 84 -26.88 4.42 -1.56
CA ALA A 84 -27.45 5.55 -2.29
C ALA A 84 -28.27 6.42 -1.32
N PRO A 85 -28.26 7.76 -1.49
CA PRO A 85 -29.06 8.67 -0.67
C PRO A 85 -30.56 8.41 -0.80
#